data_AF-A0A9X9MAP1-F1
#
_entry.id   AF-A0A9X9MAP1-F1
#
_cell.length_a   1.000
_cell.length_b   1.000
_cell.length_c   1.000
_cell.angle_alpha   90.00
_cell.angle_beta   90.00
_cell.angle_gamma   90.00
#
_symmetry.space_group_name_H-M   'P 1'
#
loop_
_entity.id
_entity.type
_entity.pdbx_description
1 polymer ?
#
loop_
_entity_poly.entity_id
_entity_poly.type
_entity_poly.pdbx_seq_one_letter_code
_entity_poly.pdbx_strand_id
1 'polypeptide(L)'
;MPASAPLADDSSDFQFHFLKSGGLPLVLSMLTRNNFLPNTDTETRRGAYLNGLKIAKLLLTAIGYGHVGAVAEACEPVVEGADPITPINQVTHDQAVVLQNALQIIPNPSSECMLRNVSIRLAQQISDEV
;
A
#
# COMPACT_ATOMS: atom_id res chain seq x y z
N MET A 1 5.53 13.58 -17.47
CA MET A 1 5.36 12.44 -16.53
C MET A 1 5.53 12.94 -15.11
N PRO A 2 4.73 12.48 -14.13
CA PRO A 2 4.69 12.96 -12.73
C PRO A 2 5.97 12.69 -11.89
N ALA A 3 7.10 12.38 -12.52
CA ALA A 3 8.32 11.94 -11.86
C ALA A 3 9.07 13.05 -11.10
N SER A 4 8.75 14.32 -11.31
CA SER A 4 9.45 15.45 -10.67
C SER A 4 8.96 15.77 -9.26
N ALA A 5 7.73 15.39 -8.89
CA ALA A 5 7.15 15.71 -7.60
C ALA A 5 6.17 14.61 -7.14
N PRO A 6 6.66 13.49 -6.59
CA PRO A 6 5.81 12.35 -6.20
C PRO A 6 4.84 12.65 -5.04
N LEU A 7 5.08 13.74 -4.31
CA LEU A 7 4.23 14.27 -3.24
C LEU A 7 3.41 15.49 -3.69
N ALA A 8 3.47 15.91 -4.95
CA ALA A 8 2.54 16.92 -5.46
C ALA A 8 1.11 16.37 -5.48
N ASP A 9 0.13 17.26 -5.44
CA ASP A 9 -1.29 16.87 -5.38
C ASP A 9 -1.71 16.08 -6.62
N ASP A 10 -1.31 16.51 -7.82
CA ASP A 10 -1.55 15.77 -9.07
C ASP A 10 -0.99 14.33 -9.05
N SER A 11 0.18 14.14 -8.43
CA SER A 11 0.80 12.81 -8.30
C SER A 11 0.04 11.94 -7.31
N SER A 12 -0.41 12.53 -6.20
CA SER A 12 -1.21 11.86 -5.18
C SER A 12 -2.55 11.40 -5.75
N ASP A 13 -3.21 12.28 -6.50
CA ASP A 13 -4.50 12.02 -7.13
C ASP A 13 -4.41 10.82 -8.09
N PHE A 14 -3.37 10.78 -8.93
CA PHE A 14 -3.11 9.62 -9.77
C PHE A 14 -2.86 8.34 -8.96
N GLN A 15 -2.03 8.38 -7.91
CA GLN A 15 -1.72 7.21 -7.10
C GLN A 15 -2.97 6.64 -6.42
N PHE A 16 -3.81 7.54 -5.90
CA PHE A 16 -5.10 7.23 -5.30
C PHE A 16 -6.04 6.56 -6.30
N HIS A 17 -6.28 7.21 -7.44
CA HIS A 17 -7.17 6.68 -8.47
C HIS A 17 -6.64 5.39 -9.09
N PHE A 18 -5.33 5.25 -9.26
CA PHE A 18 -4.71 4.02 -9.75
C PHE A 18 -5.00 2.85 -8.82
N LEU A 19 -4.84 3.04 -7.50
CA LEU A 19 -5.14 2.00 -6.51
C LEU A 19 -6.65 1.66 -6.50
N LYS A 20 -7.53 2.67 -6.45
CA LYS A 20 -8.99 2.52 -6.46
C LYS A 20 -9.51 1.82 -7.71
N SER A 21 -8.84 2.01 -8.85
CA SER A 21 -9.20 1.41 -10.14
C SER A 21 -8.67 -0.01 -10.34
N GLY A 22 -8.15 -0.68 -9.30
CA GLY A 22 -7.63 -2.04 -9.38
C GLY A 22 -6.14 -2.13 -9.78
N GLY A 23 -5.36 -1.08 -9.53
CA GLY A 23 -3.93 -1.04 -9.80
C GLY A 23 -3.14 -2.14 -9.08
N LEU A 24 -3.52 -2.52 -7.85
CA LEU A 24 -2.84 -3.61 -7.14
C LEU A 24 -3.05 -4.97 -7.84
N PRO A 25 -4.29 -5.45 -8.09
CA PRO A 25 -4.51 -6.66 -8.87
C PRO A 25 -3.79 -6.67 -10.22
N LEU A 26 -3.78 -5.53 -10.91
CA LEU A 26 -3.07 -5.38 -12.19
C LEU A 26 -1.57 -5.64 -12.03
N VAL A 27 -0.91 -4.95 -11.10
CA VAL A 27 0.54 -5.08 -10.88
C VAL A 27 0.90 -6.48 -10.39
N LEU A 28 0.11 -7.07 -9.48
CA LEU A 28 0.33 -8.46 -9.06
C LEU A 28 0.18 -9.44 -10.23
N SER A 29 -0.75 -9.21 -11.14
CA SER A 29 -0.89 -10.04 -12.34
C SER A 29 0.32 -9.93 -13.27
N MET A 30 0.93 -8.74 -13.39
CA MET A 30 2.17 -8.56 -14.15
C MET A 30 3.34 -9.32 -13.51
N LEU A 31 3.41 -9.38 -12.18
CA LEU A 31 4.50 -10.03 -11.44
C LEU A 31 4.35 -11.56 -11.37
N THR A 32 3.12 -12.06 -11.38
CA THR A 32 2.84 -13.49 -11.13
C THR A 32 2.55 -14.29 -12.39
N ARG A 33 2.17 -13.64 -13.49
CA ARG A 33 1.92 -14.33 -14.76
C ARG A 33 3.22 -14.52 -15.53
N ASN A 34 3.44 -15.75 -16.02
CA ASN A 34 4.66 -16.14 -16.76
C ASN A 34 4.77 -15.51 -18.16
N ASN A 35 3.76 -14.78 -18.60
CA ASN A 35 3.68 -14.19 -19.94
C ASN A 35 3.69 -12.66 -19.94
N PHE A 36 4.11 -12.02 -18.84
CA PHE A 36 4.32 -10.57 -18.86
C PHE A 36 5.50 -10.21 -19.77
N LEU A 37 5.24 -9.37 -20.77
CA LEU A 37 6.19 -8.95 -21.82
C LEU A 37 6.84 -10.16 -22.53
N PRO A 38 6.04 -11.00 -23.22
CA PRO A 38 6.52 -12.29 -23.73
C PRO A 38 7.48 -12.13 -24.92
N ASN A 39 7.37 -11.02 -25.65
CA ASN A 39 8.13 -10.74 -26.86
C ASN A 39 9.25 -9.70 -26.66
N THR A 40 9.56 -9.39 -25.40
CA THR A 40 10.55 -8.38 -25.05
C THR A 40 11.88 -9.04 -24.68
N ASP A 41 12.99 -8.37 -24.99
CA ASP A 41 14.32 -8.83 -24.59
C ASP A 41 14.45 -8.94 -23.05
N THR A 42 15.38 -9.78 -22.60
CA THR A 42 15.56 -10.08 -21.17
C THR A 42 15.92 -8.85 -20.35
N GLU A 43 16.67 -7.89 -20.91
CA GLU A 43 17.10 -6.69 -20.21
C GLU A 43 15.92 -5.76 -19.92
N THR A 44 15.14 -5.44 -20.95
CA THR A 44 13.93 -4.62 -20.83
C THR A 44 12.89 -5.30 -19.94
N ARG A 45 12.69 -6.62 -20.12
CA ARG A 45 11.76 -7.40 -19.29
C ARG A 45 12.18 -7.37 -17.81
N ARG A 46 13.48 -7.53 -17.52
CA ARG A 46 14.02 -7.38 -16.15
C ARG A 46 13.75 -5.99 -15.60
N GLY A 47 13.97 -4.93 -16.38
CA GLY A 47 13.66 -3.56 -15.99
C GLY A 47 12.18 -3.37 -15.64
N ALA A 48 11.27 -3.92 -16.45
CA ALA A 48 9.84 -3.87 -16.20
C ALA A 48 9.43 -4.60 -14.92
N TYR A 49 9.99 -5.80 -14.66
CA TYR A 49 9.75 -6.52 -13.39
C TYR A 49 10.25 -5.72 -12.18
N LEU A 50 11.42 -5.08 -12.26
CA LEU A 50 11.93 -4.24 -11.18
C LEU A 50 11.01 -3.04 -10.90
N ASN A 51 10.46 -2.42 -11.95
CA ASN A 51 9.47 -1.36 -11.79
C ASN A 51 8.15 -1.89 -11.21
N GLY A 52 7.68 -3.04 -11.68
CA GLY A 52 6.51 -3.72 -11.13
C GLY A 52 6.66 -4.02 -9.64
N LEU A 53 7.84 -4.50 -9.21
CA LEU A 53 8.15 -4.76 -7.80
C LEU A 53 8.13 -3.48 -6.97
N LYS A 54 8.63 -2.35 -7.50
CA LYS A 54 8.55 -1.05 -6.81
C LYS A 54 7.12 -0.58 -6.65
N ILE A 55 6.30 -0.71 -7.69
CA ILE A 55 4.87 -0.33 -7.63
C ILE A 55 4.13 -1.25 -6.66
N ALA A 56 4.35 -2.57 -6.73
CA ALA A 56 3.75 -3.53 -5.81
C ALA A 56 4.12 -3.23 -4.36
N LYS A 57 5.40 -2.94 -4.08
CA LYS A 57 5.86 -2.55 -2.75
C LYS A 57 5.10 -1.33 -2.25
N LEU A 58 4.98 -0.28 -3.06
CA LEU A 58 4.23 0.94 -2.71
C LEU A 58 2.76 0.63 -2.37
N LEU A 59 2.06 -0.08 -3.25
CA LEU A 59 0.63 -0.37 -3.07
C LEU A 59 0.36 -1.30 -1.88
N LEU A 60 1.15 -2.37 -1.73
CA LEU A 60 1.03 -3.30 -0.61
C LEU A 60 1.35 -2.62 0.72
N THR A 61 2.33 -1.71 0.73
CA THR A 61 2.69 -0.93 1.93
C THR A 61 1.55 0.03 2.30
N ALA A 62 0.96 0.73 1.32
CA ALA A 62 -0.15 1.64 1.57
C ALA A 62 -1.37 0.90 2.15
N ILE A 63 -1.74 -0.24 1.56
CA ILE A 63 -2.80 -1.11 2.10
C ILE A 63 -2.44 -1.63 3.48
N GLY A 64 -1.17 -1.99 3.71
CA GLY A 64 -0.70 -2.46 5.01
C GLY A 64 -0.85 -1.40 6.10
N TYR A 65 -0.50 -0.14 5.82
CA TYR A 65 -0.75 0.97 6.74
C TYR A 65 -2.25 1.18 6.98
N GLY A 66 -3.07 1.16 5.93
CA GLY A 66 -4.53 1.28 6.06
C GLY A 66 -5.15 0.15 6.91
N HIS A 67 -4.68 -1.09 6.73
CA HIS A 67 -5.15 -2.23 7.54
C HIS A 67 -4.78 -2.08 9.01
N VAL A 68 -3.54 -1.70 9.32
CA VAL A 68 -3.11 -1.44 10.71
C VAL A 68 -3.91 -0.29 11.33
N GLY A 69 -4.15 0.78 10.57
CA GLY A 69 -4.99 1.91 11.00
C GLY A 69 -6.42 1.48 11.33
N ALA A 70 -7.09 0.79 10.41
CA ALA A 70 -8.46 0.30 10.61
C ALA A 70 -8.58 -0.66 11.81
N VAL A 71 -7.57 -1.51 12.04
CA VAL A 71 -7.55 -2.39 13.22
C VAL A 71 -7.34 -1.59 14.51
N ALA A 72 -6.49 -0.57 14.50
CA ALA A 72 -6.27 0.28 15.66
C ALA A 72 -7.53 1.08 16.02
N GLU A 73 -8.20 1.68 15.02
CA GLU A 73 -9.44 2.45 15.19
C GLU A 73 -10.57 1.60 15.79
N ALA A 74 -10.75 0.37 15.30
CA ALA A 74 -11.76 -0.54 15.83
C ALA A 74 -11.40 -1.14 17.22
N CYS A 75 -10.16 -0.95 17.69
CA CYS A 75 -9.76 -1.26 19.06
C CYS A 75 -9.94 -0.08 20.03
N GLU A 76 -10.26 1.12 19.54
CA GLU A 76 -10.47 2.27 20.42
C GLU A 76 -11.75 2.09 21.26
N PRO A 77 -11.71 2.41 22.56
CA PRO A 77 -12.89 2.36 23.40
C PRO A 77 -13.90 3.42 22.93
N VAL A 78 -15.09 2.98 22.54
CA VAL A 78 -16.18 3.88 22.15
C VAL A 78 -16.52 4.81 23.32
N VAL A 79 -16.48 6.13 23.07
CA VAL A 79 -16.92 7.15 24.03
C VAL A 79 -18.36 6.86 24.45
N GLU A 80 -18.63 6.95 25.76
CA GLU A 80 -19.87 6.55 26.45
C GLU A 80 -21.14 6.46 25.58
N GLY A 81 -21.62 5.24 25.36
CA GLY A 81 -23.01 4.98 24.96
C GLY A 81 -23.25 4.35 23.58
N ALA A 82 -22.22 4.09 22.79
CA ALA A 82 -22.35 3.31 21.54
C ALA A 82 -21.66 1.94 21.67
N ASP A 83 -22.36 0.89 21.24
CA ASP A 83 -21.79 -0.46 21.17
C ASP A 83 -20.57 -0.48 20.23
N PRO A 84 -19.49 -1.21 20.55
CA PRO A 84 -18.35 -1.34 19.65
C PRO A 84 -18.82 -1.85 18.29
N ILE A 85 -18.45 -1.13 17.24
CA ILE A 85 -18.73 -1.45 15.84
C ILE A 85 -17.90 -2.70 15.51
N THR A 86 -18.47 -3.87 15.82
CA THR A 86 -17.92 -5.22 15.67
C THR A 86 -16.60 -5.50 16.42
N PRO A 87 -16.57 -6.46 17.36
CA PRO A 87 -15.32 -6.83 18.01
C PRO A 87 -14.35 -7.44 16.99
N ILE A 88 -13.15 -6.86 16.88
CA ILE A 88 -12.04 -7.46 16.14
C ILE A 88 -11.64 -8.77 16.82
N ASN A 89 -11.49 -9.85 16.06
CA ASN A 89 -11.01 -11.10 16.60
C ASN A 89 -9.50 -11.02 16.95
N GLN A 90 -9.07 -11.77 17.97
CA GLN A 90 -7.68 -11.74 18.44
C GLN A 90 -6.67 -12.03 17.31
N VAL A 91 -7.00 -12.93 16.37
CA VAL A 91 -6.11 -13.31 15.27
C VAL A 91 -5.84 -12.12 14.35
N THR A 92 -6.85 -11.33 14.03
CA THR A 92 -6.72 -10.11 13.20
C THR A 92 -5.88 -9.07 13.92
N HIS A 93 -6.05 -8.90 15.23
CA HIS A 93 -5.20 -8.02 16.03
C HIS A 93 -3.74 -8.47 16.00
N ASP A 94 -3.46 -9.74 16.27
CA ASP A 94 -2.10 -10.29 16.28
C ASP A 94 -1.42 -10.14 14.91
N GLN A 95 -2.17 -10.38 13.82
CA GLN A 95 -1.68 -10.17 12.45
C GLN A 95 -1.34 -8.71 12.17
N ALA A 96 -2.17 -7.77 12.64
CA ALA A 96 -1.92 -6.34 12.50
C ALA A 96 -0.67 -5.90 13.27
N VAL A 97 -0.43 -6.44 14.47
CA VAL A 97 0.80 -6.16 15.24
C VAL A 97 2.05 -6.65 14.50
N VAL A 98 2.01 -7.87 13.94
CA VAL A 98 3.12 -8.39 13.13
C VAL A 98 3.36 -7.51 11.91
N LEU A 99 2.29 -7.11 11.22
CA LEU A 99 2.38 -6.24 10.05
C LEU A 99 2.93 -4.85 10.43
N GLN A 100 2.48 -4.26 11.53
CA GLN A 100 2.97 -2.98 12.03
C GLN A 100 4.48 -3.02 12.28
N ASN A 101 4.99 -4.09 12.89
CA ASN A 101 6.42 -4.29 13.11
C ASN A 101 7.19 -4.39 11.78
N ALA A 102 6.65 -5.12 10.79
CA ALA A 102 7.26 -5.20 9.47
C ALA A 102 7.31 -3.81 8.77
N LEU A 103 6.25 -3.02 8.89
CA LEU A 103 6.12 -1.69 8.30
C LEU A 103 7.05 -0.62 8.93
N GLN A 104 7.71 -0.93 10.06
CA GLN A 104 8.75 -0.07 10.61
C GLN A 104 10.04 -0.10 9.78
N ILE A 105 10.36 -1.26 9.17
CA ILE A 105 11.60 -1.51 8.43
C ILE A 105 11.41 -1.71 6.92
N ILE A 106 10.16 -1.91 6.48
CA ILE A 106 9.78 -2.06 5.08
C ILE A 106 8.71 -1.00 4.76
N PRO A 107 8.90 -0.13 3.75
CA PRO A 107 10.09 0.04 2.93
C PRO A 107 11.28 0.54 3.77
N ASN A 108 12.51 0.28 3.30
CA ASN A 108 13.69 0.66 4.07
C ASN A 108 13.67 2.18 4.37
N PRO A 109 13.74 2.61 5.65
CA PRO A 109 13.60 4.02 6.01
C PRO A 109 14.69 4.92 5.41
N SER A 110 15.88 4.38 5.17
CA SER A 110 17.03 5.12 4.67
C SER A 110 17.07 5.14 3.14
N SER A 111 16.95 3.98 2.48
CA SER A 111 17.10 3.87 1.03
C SER A 111 15.80 4.03 0.24
N GLU A 112 14.64 3.86 0.90
CA GLU A 112 13.32 3.90 0.25
C GLU A 112 12.38 4.91 0.93
N CYS A 113 12.93 5.93 1.60
CA CYS A 113 12.17 6.95 2.34
C CYS A 113 11.02 7.57 1.52
N MET A 114 11.27 7.92 0.25
CA MET A 114 10.23 8.48 -0.62
C MET A 114 9.09 7.50 -0.90
N LEU A 115 9.40 6.23 -1.15
CA LEU A 115 8.38 5.20 -1.38
C LEU A 115 7.54 5.01 -0.11
N ARG A 116 8.19 5.01 1.06
CA ARG A 116 7.53 4.96 2.36
C ARG A 116 6.58 6.14 2.58
N ASN A 117 7.04 7.38 2.38
CA ASN A 117 6.24 8.58 2.58
C ASN A 117 5.03 8.62 1.65
N VAL A 118 5.22 8.25 0.38
CA VAL A 118 4.11 8.13 -0.57
C VAL A 118 3.10 7.07 -0.12
N SER A 119 3.57 5.92 0.36
CA SER A 119 2.68 4.84 0.84
C SER A 119 1.86 5.26 2.06
N ILE A 120 2.47 6.01 3.00
CA ILE A 120 1.78 6.54 4.19
C ILE A 120 0.72 7.55 3.78
N ARG A 121 1.06 8.52 2.93
CA ARG A 121 0.11 9.53 2.44
C ARG A 121 -1.05 8.88 1.68
N LEU A 122 -0.74 7.92 0.82
CA LEU A 122 -1.76 7.17 0.07
C LEU A 122 -2.69 6.39 1.02
N ALA A 123 -2.16 5.79 2.09
CA ALA A 123 -2.97 5.10 3.09
C ALA A 123 -3.94 6.06 3.80
N GLN A 124 -3.46 7.24 4.22
CA GLN A 124 -4.27 8.28 4.85
C GLN A 124 -5.41 8.73 3.93
N GLN A 125 -5.12 8.99 2.66
CA GLN A 125 -6.13 9.38 1.67
C GLN A 125 -7.22 8.33 1.45
N ILE A 126 -6.88 7.04 1.57
CA ILE A 126 -7.87 5.96 1.47
C ILE A 126 -8.75 5.92 2.72
N SER A 127 -8.15 6.08 3.90
CA SER A 127 -8.89 6.10 5.16
C SER A 127 -9.87 7.28 5.25
N ASP A 128 -9.49 8.48 4.77
CA ASP A 128 -10.33 9.68 4.83
C ASP A 128 -11.59 9.62 3.91
N GLU A 129 -11.62 8.72 2.93
CA GLU A 129 -12.76 8.54 2.00
C GLU A 129 -13.75 7.43 2.41
N VAL A 130 -13.46 6.66 3.48
CA VAL A 130 -14.29 5.52 3.95
C VAL A 130 -15.16 5.92 5.13
#